data_AF-A0A8T5KAR1-F1
#
_entry.id   AF-A0A8T5KAR1-F1
#
_cell.length_a   1.000
_cell.length_b   1.000
_cell.length_c   1.000
_cell.angle_alpha   90.00
_cell.angle_beta   90.00
_cell.angle_gamma   90.00
#
_symmetry.space_group_name_H-M   'P 1'
#
loop_
_entity.id
_entity.type
_entity.pdbx_description
1 polymer ?
#
loop_
_entity_poly.entity_id
_entity_poly.type
_entity_poly.pdbx_seq_one_letter_code
_entity_poly.pdbx_strand_id
1 'polypeptide(L)'
;ESLFTTLTTTTRRLKLGREISLITDTVGFISKLPAYMIDAFKSTLEELLFTDIILLVIDSLDDDELMKKKFSTCYKTLVELGVERKNMIFLFNKSETIEDKKILHIMNNLKIDEIENCLDISAITGKNLDELKQLLQERLFGKIE
;
A
#
# COMPACT_ATOMS: atom_id res chain seq x y z
N GLU A 1 22.52 8.59 0.17
CA GLU A 1 21.13 8.11 0.23
C GLU A 1 21.11 6.66 -0.21
N SER A 2 20.39 5.78 0.49
CA SER A 2 20.24 4.38 0.08
C SER A 2 19.39 4.32 -1.19
N LEU A 3 19.87 3.62 -2.21
CA LEU A 3 19.08 3.36 -3.42
C LEU A 3 17.89 2.44 -3.15
N PHE A 4 17.82 1.71 -2.04
CA PHE A 4 16.72 0.79 -1.72
C PHE A 4 16.39 0.79 -0.22
N THR A 5 15.11 0.70 0.16
CA THR A 5 14.71 0.43 1.55
C THR A 5 14.63 -1.06 1.84
N THR A 6 14.13 -1.85 0.89
CA THR A 6 14.08 -3.32 0.93
C THR A 6 14.49 -3.87 -0.44
N LEU A 7 15.49 -4.74 -0.50
CA LEU A 7 16.04 -5.34 -1.74
C LEU A 7 15.61 -6.78 -1.97
N THR A 8 15.03 -7.43 -0.95
CA THR A 8 14.64 -8.84 -0.95
C THR A 8 13.16 -8.94 -0.62
N THR A 9 12.38 -9.60 -1.48
CA THR A 9 10.98 -9.89 -1.16
C THR A 9 10.91 -10.92 -0.04
N THR A 10 10.00 -10.72 0.92
CA THR A 10 9.82 -11.66 2.04
C THR A 10 8.36 -12.04 2.16
N THR A 11 8.04 -13.31 1.90
CA THR A 11 6.69 -13.83 2.07
C THR A 11 6.52 -14.50 3.42
N ARG A 12 5.43 -14.18 4.12
CA ARG A 12 5.03 -14.81 5.38
C ARG A 12 3.58 -15.26 5.31
N ARG A 13 3.25 -16.27 6.11
CA ARG A 13 1.85 -16.66 6.33
C ARG A 13 1.18 -15.65 7.26
N LEU A 14 0.02 -15.17 6.85
CA LEU A 14 -0.88 -14.33 7.62
C LEU A 14 -2.17 -15.10 7.87
N LYS A 15 -2.61 -15.19 9.13
CA LYS A 15 -3.90 -15.81 9.46
C LYS A 15 -4.97 -14.73 9.49
N LEU A 16 -5.97 -14.84 8.61
CA LEU A 16 -7.13 -13.96 8.54
C LEU A 16 -8.37 -14.77 8.96
N GLY A 17 -8.75 -14.65 10.24
CA GLY A 17 -9.78 -15.49 10.84
C GLY A 17 -9.39 -16.96 10.85
N ARG A 18 -10.08 -17.80 10.07
CA ARG A 18 -9.78 -19.24 9.91
C ARG A 18 -8.88 -19.54 8.72
N GLU A 19 -8.79 -18.61 7.77
CA GLU A 19 -8.07 -18.79 6.51
C GLU A 19 -6.59 -18.40 6.64
N ILE A 20 -5.75 -19.05 5.84
CA ILE A 20 -4.32 -18.75 5.72
C ILE A 20 -4.11 -17.99 4.41
N SER A 21 -3.59 -16.78 4.51
CA SER A 21 -3.18 -15.94 3.39
C SER A 21 -1.66 -15.78 3.37
N LEU A 22 -1.13 -15.33 2.25
CA LEU A 22 0.28 -14.97 2.11
C LEU A 22 0.40 -13.45 2.04
N ILE A 23 1.31 -12.89 2.83
CA ILE A 23 1.70 -11.47 2.74
C ILE A 23 3.15 -11.41 2.28
N THR A 24 3.40 -10.65 1.22
CA THR A 24 4.74 -10.46 0.66
C THR A 24 5.15 -9.01 0.88
N ASP A 25 6.23 -8.80 1.62
CA ASP A 25 6.94 -7.52 1.64
C ASP A 25 7.68 -7.39 0.30
N THR A 26 7.33 -6.36 -0.47
CA THR A 26 7.81 -6.16 -1.83
C THR A 26 9.00 -5.19 -1.84
N VAL A 27 9.66 -5.06 -2.99
CA VAL A 27 10.69 -4.03 -3.16
C VAL A 27 10.00 -2.66 -3.05
N GLY A 28 10.43 -1.85 -2.07
CA GLY A 28 9.88 -0.51 -1.89
C GLY A 28 10.12 0.37 -3.12
N PHE A 29 9.08 1.03 -3.62
CA PHE A 29 9.21 1.94 -4.76
C PHE A 29 10.10 3.13 -4.41
N ILE A 30 11.27 3.19 -5.04
CA ILE A 30 12.20 4.29 -4.90
C ILE A 30 11.68 5.44 -5.75
N SER A 31 11.75 6.65 -5.19
CA SER A 31 11.54 7.89 -5.93
C SER A 31 12.44 7.89 -7.17
N LYS A 32 11.84 7.67 -8.35
CA LYS A 32 12.52 7.43 -9.64
C LYS A 32 13.33 6.13 -9.68
N LEU A 33 12.65 5.00 -9.92
CA LEU A 33 13.32 3.87 -10.57
C LEU A 33 13.86 4.35 -11.92
N PRO A 34 15.18 4.29 -12.18
CA PRO A 34 15.71 4.55 -13.50
C PRO A 34 15.01 3.65 -14.52
N ALA A 35 14.72 4.13 -15.72
CA ALA A 35 13.96 3.38 -16.72
C ALA A 35 14.54 1.97 -17.00
N TYR A 36 15.87 1.84 -17.04
CA TYR A 36 16.55 0.56 -17.21
C TYR A 36 16.33 -0.43 -16.05
N MET A 37 16.00 0.09 -14.87
CA MET A 37 15.75 -0.68 -13.65
C MET A 37 14.29 -1.12 -13.59
N ILE A 38 13.36 -0.38 -14.20
CA ILE A 38 11.98 -0.85 -14.40
C ILE A 38 12.00 -2.15 -15.20
N ASP A 39 12.77 -2.22 -16.29
CA ASP A 39 12.88 -3.45 -17.10
C ASP A 39 13.49 -4.62 -16.31
N ALA A 40 14.51 -4.35 -15.49
CA ALA A 40 15.17 -5.39 -14.67
C ALA A 40 14.30 -5.89 -13.51
N PHE A 41 13.43 -5.04 -12.96
CA PHE A 41 12.48 -5.41 -11.91
C PHE A 41 11.09 -5.76 -12.44
N LYS A 42 10.86 -5.62 -13.75
CA LYS A 42 9.55 -5.81 -14.36
C LYS A 42 8.99 -7.19 -14.04
N SER A 43 9.79 -8.24 -14.19
CA SER A 43 9.37 -9.61 -13.86
C SER A 43 9.05 -9.80 -12.38
N THR A 44 9.71 -9.07 -11.47
CA THR A 44 9.40 -9.09 -10.03
C THR A 44 8.15 -8.27 -9.71
N LEU A 45 7.91 -7.19 -10.44
CA LEU A 45 6.72 -6.34 -10.28
C LEU A 45 5.50 -6.94 -11.00
N GLU A 46 5.69 -7.78 -12.01
CA GLU A 46 4.62 -8.55 -12.67
C GLU A 46 3.95 -9.52 -11.69
N GLU A 47 4.61 -9.93 -10.60
CA GLU A 47 3.97 -10.69 -9.52
C GLU A 47 2.78 -9.95 -8.91
N LEU A 48 2.80 -8.60 -8.91
CA LEU A 48 1.71 -7.76 -8.42
C LEU A 48 0.43 -7.89 -9.26
N LEU A 49 0.52 -8.36 -10.50
CA LEU A 49 -0.66 -8.61 -11.33
C LEU A 49 -1.45 -9.83 -10.87
N PHE A 50 -0.81 -10.74 -10.15
CA PHE A 50 -1.42 -11.98 -9.68
C PHE A 50 -1.85 -11.90 -8.22
N THR A 51 -1.69 -10.75 -7.56
CA THR A 51 -2.11 -10.58 -6.17
C THR A 51 -3.59 -10.20 -6.09
N ASP A 52 -4.28 -10.75 -5.08
CA ASP A 52 -5.68 -10.41 -4.81
C ASP A 52 -5.82 -8.96 -4.34
N ILE A 53 -4.87 -8.50 -3.51
CA ILE A 53 -4.87 -7.19 -2.87
C ILE A 53 -3.45 -6.62 -2.86
N ILE A 54 -3.35 -5.31 -3.08
CA ILE A 54 -2.14 -4.51 -2.90
C ILE A 54 -2.35 -3.50 -1.78
N LEU A 55 -1.46 -3.53 -0.80
CA LEU A 55 -1.42 -2.55 0.28
C LEU A 55 -0.48 -1.42 -0.12
N LEU A 56 -1.05 -0.27 -0.51
CA LEU A 56 -0.27 0.91 -0.84
C LEU A 56 -0.06 1.76 0.41
N VAL A 57 1.12 1.63 1.02
CA VAL A 57 1.48 2.33 2.26
C VAL A 57 1.97 3.76 1.96
N ILE A 58 1.31 4.74 2.59
CA ILE A 58 1.56 6.17 2.46
C ILE A 58 2.05 6.69 3.81
N ASP A 59 3.17 7.41 3.82
CA ASP A 59 3.72 8.01 5.04
C ASP A 59 2.99 9.32 5.37
N SER A 60 2.15 9.31 6.41
CA SER A 60 1.31 10.47 6.79
C SER A 60 2.09 11.64 7.41
N LEU A 61 3.38 11.45 7.68
CA LEU A 61 4.27 12.49 8.21
C LEU A 61 5.01 13.25 7.11
N ASP A 62 5.03 12.75 5.87
CA ASP A 62 5.55 13.49 4.73
C ASP A 62 4.76 14.80 4.55
N ASP A 63 5.44 15.85 4.07
CA ASP A 63 4.77 17.05 3.60
C ASP A 63 3.98 16.79 2.30
N ASP A 64 3.00 17.65 2.02
CA ASP A 64 2.05 17.49 0.92
C ASP A 64 2.72 17.33 -0.45
N GLU A 65 3.85 18.02 -0.70
CA GLU A 65 4.54 17.98 -1.99
C GLU A 65 5.30 16.66 -2.15
N LEU A 66 6.08 16.29 -1.13
CA LEU A 66 6.85 15.06 -1.12
C LEU A 66 5.93 13.83 -1.22
N MET A 67 4.84 13.82 -0.43
CA MET A 67 3.84 12.76 -0.44
C MET A 67 3.21 12.60 -1.81
N LYS A 68 2.75 13.71 -2.42
CA LYS A 68 2.14 13.69 -3.75
C LYS A 68 3.09 13.17 -4.82
N LYS A 69 4.37 13.55 -4.74
CA LYS A 69 5.41 13.07 -5.66
C LYS A 69 5.65 11.56 -5.51
N LYS A 70 5.80 11.06 -4.27
CA LYS A 70 5.98 9.62 -4.00
C LYS A 70 4.76 8.83 -4.46
N PHE A 71 3.57 9.26 -4.07
CA PHE A 71 2.30 8.62 -4.42
C PHE A 71 2.09 8.57 -5.93
N SER A 72 2.18 9.72 -6.63
CA SER A 72 1.97 9.76 -8.08
C SER A 72 2.96 8.89 -8.86
N THR A 73 4.21 8.83 -8.42
CA THR A 73 5.23 7.97 -9.04
C THR A 73 4.89 6.49 -8.86
N CYS A 74 4.58 6.07 -7.63
CA CYS A 74 4.24 4.69 -7.32
C CYS A 74 2.94 4.27 -8.03
N TYR A 75 1.88 5.08 -7.86
CA TYR A 75 0.57 4.83 -8.45
C TYR A 75 0.63 4.73 -9.98
N LYS A 76 1.34 5.65 -10.64
CA LYS A 76 1.53 5.58 -12.10
C LYS A 76 2.21 4.28 -12.53
N THR A 77 3.24 3.85 -11.79
CA THR A 77 3.95 2.60 -12.10
C THR A 77 3.04 1.38 -11.95
N LEU A 78 2.23 1.32 -10.89
CA LEU A 78 1.26 0.24 -10.68
C LEU A 78 0.21 0.20 -11.81
N VAL A 79 -0.29 1.37 -12.24
CA VAL A 79 -1.24 1.46 -13.35
C VAL A 79 -0.60 1.04 -14.68
N GLU A 80 0.64 1.45 -14.95
CA GLU A 80 1.38 1.04 -16.16
C GLU A 80 1.66 -0.46 -16.20
N LEU A 81 1.83 -1.10 -15.04
CA LEU A 81 1.96 -2.56 -14.94
C LEU A 81 0.64 -3.28 -15.23
N GLY A 82 -0.51 -2.60 -15.10
CA GLY A 82 -1.84 -3.18 -15.30
C GLY A 82 -2.58 -3.49 -13.99
N VAL A 83 -2.10 -2.99 -12.86
CA VAL A 83 -2.78 -3.17 -11.57
C VAL A 83 -4.07 -2.34 -11.55
N GLU A 84 -5.18 -3.01 -11.28
CA GLU A 84 -6.47 -2.35 -11.13
C GLU A 84 -6.57 -1.60 -9.78
N ARG A 85 -7.07 -0.37 -9.84
CA ARG A 85 -7.26 0.48 -8.66
C ARG A 85 -8.14 -0.16 -7.58
N LYS A 86 -9.13 -0.97 -7.98
CA LYS A 86 -10.05 -1.67 -7.06
C LYS A 86 -9.35 -2.71 -6.17
N ASN A 87 -8.17 -3.19 -6.58
CA ASN A 87 -7.38 -4.16 -5.82
C ASN A 87 -6.43 -3.45 -4.83
N MET A 88 -6.39 -2.11 -4.81
CA MET A 88 -5.53 -1.34 -3.93
C MET A 88 -6.27 -0.92 -2.66
N ILE A 89 -5.61 -1.09 -1.51
CA ILE A 89 -6.00 -0.50 -0.23
C ILE A 89 -4.93 0.54 0.13
N PHE A 90 -5.35 1.78 0.36
CA PHE A 90 -4.50 2.91 0.71
C PHE A 90 -4.35 2.97 2.23
N LEU A 91 -3.12 2.74 2.71
CA LEU A 91 -2.80 2.73 4.13
C LEU A 91 -2.04 3.99 4.52
N PHE A 92 -2.68 4.90 5.23
CA PHE A 92 -2.05 6.10 5.78
C PHE A 92 -1.28 5.73 7.05
N ASN A 93 -0.04 5.29 6.89
CA ASN A 93 0.82 4.85 7.97
C ASN A 93 1.40 6.03 8.77
N LYS A 94 1.89 5.73 9.97
CA LYS A 94 2.36 6.71 10.96
C LYS A 94 1.25 7.67 11.45
N SER A 95 0.04 7.14 11.63
CA SER A 95 -1.14 7.90 12.06
C SER A 95 -1.27 8.07 13.59
N GLU A 96 -0.21 7.80 14.36
CA GLU A 96 -0.24 7.91 15.84
C GLU A 96 -0.62 9.29 16.37
N THR A 97 -0.26 10.36 15.65
CA THR A 97 -0.49 11.76 16.04
C THR A 97 -1.30 12.53 15.00
N ILE A 98 -1.91 11.83 14.05
CA ILE A 98 -2.59 12.42 12.91
C ILE A 98 -4.09 12.47 13.17
N GLU A 99 -4.68 13.67 13.03
CA GLU A 99 -6.12 13.88 13.13
C GLU A 99 -6.85 13.45 11.85
N ASP A 100 -8.10 13.01 11.98
CA ASP A 100 -8.96 12.61 10.85
C ASP A 100 -9.05 13.67 9.75
N LYS A 101 -9.07 14.96 10.13
CA LYS A 101 -9.08 16.08 9.18
C LYS A 101 -7.86 16.09 8.26
N LYS A 102 -6.68 15.71 8.79
CA LYS A 102 -5.45 15.63 7.99
C LYS A 102 -5.53 14.44 7.03
N ILE A 103 -6.10 13.31 7.44
CA ILE A 103 -6.32 12.16 6.54
C ILE A 103 -7.25 12.55 5.38
N LEU A 104 -8.37 13.22 5.68
CA LEU A 104 -9.29 13.72 4.65
C LEU A 104 -8.60 14.71 3.70
N HIS A 105 -7.74 15.59 4.23
CA HIS A 105 -6.94 16.50 3.41
C HIS A 105 -5.97 15.75 2.49
N ILE A 106 -5.27 14.76 3.02
CA ILE A 106 -4.36 13.90 2.23
C ILE A 106 -5.13 13.21 1.11
N MET A 107 -6.28 12.60 1.40
CA MET A 107 -7.12 11.93 0.40
C MET A 107 -7.52 12.87 -0.73
N ASN A 108 -7.97 14.08 -0.40
CA ASN A 108 -8.32 15.10 -1.38
C ASN A 108 -7.11 15.53 -2.23
N ASN A 109 -5.95 15.76 -1.61
CA ASN A 109 -4.73 16.17 -2.31
C ASN A 109 -4.21 15.09 -3.27
N LEU A 110 -4.32 13.82 -2.87
CA LEU A 110 -3.91 12.66 -3.65
C LEU A 110 -4.97 12.18 -4.65
N LYS A 111 -6.19 12.73 -4.60
CA LYS A 111 -7.36 12.31 -5.41
C LYS A 111 -7.70 10.84 -5.20
N ILE A 112 -7.84 10.47 -3.92
CA ILE A 112 -8.30 9.14 -3.50
C ILE A 112 -9.77 9.25 -3.14
N ASP A 113 -10.63 8.81 -4.04
CA ASP A 113 -12.10 8.87 -3.89
C ASP A 113 -12.67 7.60 -3.23
N GLU A 114 -11.89 6.51 -3.20
CA GLU A 114 -12.27 5.22 -2.64
C GLU A 114 -12.14 5.21 -1.11
N ILE A 115 -13.04 5.93 -0.43
CA ILE A 115 -13.04 6.04 1.04
C ILE A 115 -13.10 4.65 1.69
N GLU A 116 -13.83 3.70 1.09
CA GLU A 116 -13.94 2.30 1.54
C GLU A 116 -12.63 1.50 1.45
N ASN A 117 -11.64 1.98 0.69
CA ASN A 117 -10.32 1.38 0.54
C ASN A 117 -9.23 2.17 1.27
N CYS A 118 -9.61 3.07 2.15
CA CYS A 118 -8.70 3.90 2.91
C CYS A 118 -8.72 3.49 4.38
N LEU A 119 -7.54 3.34 4.97
CA LEU A 119 -7.41 3.12 6.40
C LEU A 119 -6.16 3.84 6.91
N ASP A 120 -6.29 4.62 7.97
CA ASP A 120 -5.14 5.14 8.68
C ASP A 120 -4.62 4.09 9.65
N ILE A 121 -3.31 3.88 9.72
CA ILE A 121 -2.70 2.87 10.58
C ILE A 121 -1.43 3.42 11.23
N SER A 122 -0.98 2.75 12.28
CA SER A 122 0.41 2.90 12.74
C SER A 122 1.02 1.53 12.93
N ALA A 123 1.96 1.19 12.04
CA ALA A 123 2.70 -0.07 12.13
C ALA A 123 3.54 -0.18 13.43
N ILE A 124 3.89 0.94 14.05
CA ILE A 124 4.68 0.99 15.29
C ILE A 124 3.79 0.76 16.51
N THR A 125 2.64 1.44 16.59
CA THR A 125 1.77 1.33 17.78
C THR A 125 0.75 0.21 17.67
N GLY A 126 0.52 -0.31 16.46
CA GLY A 126 -0.54 -1.28 16.17
C GLY A 126 -1.91 -0.65 15.91
N LYS A 127 -2.02 0.69 15.89
CA LYS A 127 -3.27 1.39 15.60
C LYS A 127 -3.87 0.89 14.28
N ASN A 128 -5.16 0.54 14.34
CA ASN A 128 -6.00 0.10 13.22
C ASN A 128 -5.52 -1.17 12.47
N LEU A 129 -4.60 -1.96 13.04
CA LEU A 129 -4.13 -3.19 12.39
C LEU A 129 -5.13 -4.35 12.46
N ASP A 130 -6.03 -4.36 13.44
CA ASP A 130 -7.08 -5.38 13.52
C ASP A 130 -8.22 -5.07 12.55
N GLU A 131 -8.57 -3.80 12.40
CA GLU A 131 -9.44 -3.25 11.37
C GLU A 131 -8.89 -3.57 9.97
N LEU A 132 -7.57 -3.42 9.77
CA LEU A 132 -6.92 -3.84 8.52
C LEU A 132 -7.12 -5.34 8.25
N LYS A 133 -6.94 -6.20 9.26
CA LYS A 133 -7.17 -7.65 9.10
C LYS A 133 -8.62 -7.96 8.76
N GLN A 134 -9.57 -7.27 9.37
CA GLN A 134 -10.99 -7.43 9.08
C GLN A 134 -11.30 -7.01 7.63
N LEU A 135 -10.82 -5.84 7.21
CA LEU A 135 -10.98 -5.36 5.84
C LEU A 135 -10.39 -6.33 4.82
N LEU A 136 -9.18 -6.85 5.08
CA LEU A 136 -8.54 -7.86 4.24
C LEU A 136 -9.35 -9.15 4.19
N GLN A 137 -9.87 -9.60 5.33
CA GLN A 137 -10.69 -10.81 5.40
C GLN A 137 -11.98 -10.65 4.58
N GLU A 138 -12.66 -9.52 4.71
CA GLU A 138 -13.88 -9.22 3.94
C GLU A 138 -13.61 -9.12 2.44
N ARG A 139 -12.51 -8.46 2.04
CA ARG A 139 -12.12 -8.31 0.63
C ARG A 139 -11.74 -9.65 -0.01
N LEU A 140 -11.04 -10.54 0.71
CA LEU A 140 -10.57 -11.82 0.17
C LEU A 140 -11.64 -12.91 0.20
N PHE A 141 -12.47 -12.95 1.24
CA PHE A 141 -13.35 -14.09 1.52
C PHE A 141 -14.84 -13.71 1.57
N GLY A 142 -15.18 -12.43 1.40
CA GLY A 142 -16.55 -11.92 1.56
C GLY A 142 -16.91 -11.65 3.02
N LYS A 143 -18.08 -11.04 3.24
CA LYS A 143 -18.61 -10.82 4.59
C LYS A 143 -18.97 -12.15 5.24
N ILE A 144 -18.49 -12.37 6.45
CA ILE A 144 -18.93 -13.49 7.29
C ILE A 144 -20.26 -13.04 7.90
N GLU A 145 -21.35 -13.68 7.46
CA GLU A 145 -22.68 -13.54 8.08
C GLU A 145 -22.70 -14.07 9.52
#